data_AF-A0A3S3UB44-F1
#
_entry.id   AF-A0A3S3UB44-F1
#
_cell.length_a   1.000
_cell.length_b   1.000
_cell.length_c   1.000
_cell.angle_alpha   90.00
_cell.angle_beta   90.00
_cell.angle_gamma   90.00
#
_symmetry.space_group_name_H-M   'P 1'
#
loop_
_entity.id
_entity.type
_entity.pdbx_description
1 polymer ?
#
loop_
_entity_poly.entity_id
_entity_poly.type
_entity_poly.pdbx_seq_one_letter_code
_entity_poly.pdbx_strand_id
1 'polypeptide(L)'
;MKGLYSFFMNIKYLLGCQPLAGNMEFYLRIRWIETIEYINIDLSSQPDIDEITETQEFWTKYNITINYITASTRKIRKNCSHEIRIIYSKDNNPHLLSEAIPEDIAWGSSKIIIRPDFKTAEAFWREDVRNPKHNGKADSCSIYSKQLFEEMEREAISRLKRKQNEFRKLLLSTYKCCVITGETTPEAIEAAHVYEKKMGGNDLPNNGILLRTDLHRLYDARLFRINNNGSITANKELSTEYKKLLKSSVISAEVIKNIEANLLKRG
;
A
#
# COMPACT_ATOMS: atom_id res chain seq x y z
N MET A 1 -27.58 -51.27 -0.99
CA MET A 1 -26.45 -50.38 -0.60
C MET A 1 -26.69 -48.94 -1.06
N LYS A 2 -27.75 -48.28 -0.59
CA LYS A 2 -27.97 -46.82 -0.74
C LYS A 2 -28.36 -46.13 0.58
N GLY A 3 -28.26 -46.85 1.70
CA GLY A 3 -28.70 -46.40 3.02
C GLY A 3 -27.59 -46.03 4.01
N LEU A 4 -26.31 -46.28 3.69
CA LEU A 4 -25.19 -46.01 4.61
C LEU A 4 -24.45 -44.69 4.32
N TYR A 5 -24.56 -44.14 3.10
CA TYR A 5 -23.96 -42.84 2.77
C TYR A 5 -24.76 -41.64 3.30
N SER A 6 -26.07 -41.80 3.52
CA SER A 6 -26.92 -40.76 4.12
C SER A 6 -26.76 -40.66 5.65
N PHE A 7 -26.32 -41.75 6.31
CA PHE A 7 -26.17 -41.78 7.76
C PHE A 7 -24.86 -41.14 8.25
N PHE A 8 -23.82 -41.08 7.40
CA PHE A 8 -22.56 -40.39 7.73
C PHE A 8 -22.56 -38.88 7.43
N MET A 9 -23.57 -38.35 6.73
CA MET A 9 -23.74 -36.89 6.56
C MET A 9 -24.39 -36.19 7.76
N ASN A 10 -24.85 -36.93 8.78
CA ASN A 10 -25.59 -36.37 9.92
C ASN A 10 -24.83 -36.33 11.26
N ILE A 11 -23.52 -36.63 11.29
CA ILE A 11 -22.67 -36.49 12.51
C ILE A 11 -21.55 -35.46 12.29
N LYS A 12 -21.81 -34.35 11.58
CA LYS A 12 -20.77 -33.32 11.35
C LYS A 12 -21.20 -31.85 11.50
N TYR A 13 -22.35 -31.58 12.12
CA TYR A 13 -22.73 -30.22 12.55
C TYR A 13 -23.21 -30.23 14.00
N LEU A 14 -22.26 -30.38 14.94
CA LEU A 14 -22.53 -30.44 16.38
C LEU A 14 -22.61 -29.05 17.05
N LEU A 15 -22.60 -27.95 16.30
CA LEU A 15 -22.49 -26.59 16.87
C LEU A 15 -23.52 -25.56 16.37
N GLY A 16 -24.47 -25.92 15.50
CA GLY A 16 -25.52 -24.98 15.04
C GLY A 16 -25.02 -23.83 14.15
N CYS A 17 -23.74 -23.81 13.79
CA CYS A 17 -23.16 -22.83 12.85
C CYS A 17 -23.42 -23.29 11.42
N GLN A 18 -24.18 -22.51 10.65
CA GLN A 18 -24.40 -22.81 9.23
C GLN A 18 -23.13 -22.50 8.42
N PRO A 19 -22.76 -23.35 7.45
CA PRO A 19 -21.67 -23.04 6.52
C PRO A 19 -22.01 -21.79 5.71
N LEU A 20 -20.98 -21.00 5.41
CA LEU A 20 -21.12 -19.85 4.53
C LEU A 20 -21.45 -20.32 3.10
N ALA A 21 -22.37 -19.63 2.44
CA ALA A 21 -22.75 -19.95 1.06
C ALA A 21 -21.80 -19.26 0.06
N GLY A 22 -21.20 -20.04 -0.85
CA GLY A 22 -20.28 -19.55 -1.88
C GLY A 22 -18.82 -19.44 -1.42
N ASN A 23 -17.90 -19.22 -2.36
CA ASN A 23 -16.48 -19.00 -2.05
C ASN A 23 -16.33 -17.66 -1.31
N MET A 24 -15.93 -17.69 -0.03
CA MET A 24 -15.76 -16.50 0.81
C MET A 24 -14.31 -16.35 1.24
N GLU A 25 -13.52 -15.75 0.35
CA GLU A 25 -12.16 -15.29 0.63
C GLU A 25 -12.19 -13.98 1.41
N PHE A 26 -11.37 -13.90 2.45
CA PHE A 26 -11.22 -12.75 3.32
C PHE A 26 -9.76 -12.29 3.39
N TYR A 27 -9.59 -10.98 3.56
CA TYR A 27 -8.33 -10.29 3.80
C TYR A 27 -8.31 -9.81 5.24
N LEU A 28 -7.36 -10.31 6.02
CA LEU A 28 -7.05 -9.81 7.34
C LEU A 28 -5.91 -8.79 7.23
N ARG A 29 -6.06 -7.68 7.94
CA ARG A 29 -5.02 -6.68 8.13
C ARG A 29 -4.80 -6.48 9.62
N ILE A 30 -3.65 -6.92 10.12
CA ILE A 30 -3.28 -6.86 11.53
C ILE A 30 -2.24 -5.77 11.72
N ARG A 31 -2.46 -4.86 12.67
CA ARG A 31 -1.45 -3.88 13.09
C ARG A 31 -0.82 -4.37 14.38
N TRP A 32 0.45 -4.72 14.31
CA TRP A 32 1.33 -4.94 15.45
C TRP A 32 2.04 -3.61 15.80
N ILE A 33 2.84 -3.59 16.87
CA ILE A 33 3.43 -2.35 17.42
C ILE A 33 4.21 -1.54 16.36
N GLU A 34 4.99 -2.22 15.50
CA GLU A 34 5.80 -1.56 14.46
C GLU A 34 5.56 -2.10 13.03
N THR A 35 4.71 -3.12 12.91
CA THR A 35 4.48 -3.83 11.64
C THR A 35 2.99 -3.94 11.31
N ILE A 36 2.71 -4.16 10.03
CA ILE A 36 1.37 -4.46 9.54
C ILE A 36 1.43 -5.77 8.77
N GLU A 37 0.67 -6.76 9.21
CA GLU A 37 0.59 -8.07 8.57
C GLU A 37 -0.70 -8.21 7.76
N TYR A 38 -0.58 -8.81 6.58
CA TYR A 38 -1.66 -9.10 5.64
C TYR A 38 -1.78 -10.61 5.46
N ILE A 39 -3.01 -11.12 5.59
CA ILE A 39 -3.29 -12.56 5.54
C ILE A 39 -4.55 -12.78 4.70
N ASN A 40 -4.48 -13.74 3.78
CA ASN A 40 -5.63 -14.19 3.00
C ASN A 40 -6.13 -15.51 3.57
N ILE A 41 -7.45 -15.68 3.67
CA ILE A 41 -8.05 -16.93 4.14
C ILE A 41 -9.43 -17.16 3.51
N ASP A 42 -9.70 -18.39 3.07
CA ASP A 42 -11.04 -18.84 2.70
C ASP A 42 -11.78 -19.37 3.94
N LEU A 43 -12.82 -18.68 4.40
CA LEU A 43 -13.62 -19.10 5.56
C LEU A 43 -14.87 -19.91 5.16
N SER A 44 -15.12 -20.13 3.87
CA SER A 44 -16.28 -20.89 3.38
C SER A 44 -16.11 -22.40 3.49
N SER A 45 -14.86 -22.86 3.39
CA SER A 45 -14.50 -24.27 3.50
C SER A 45 -14.49 -24.75 4.96
N GLN A 46 -14.62 -26.07 5.16
CA GLN A 46 -14.39 -26.66 6.48
C GLN A 46 -12.93 -26.40 6.91
N PRO A 47 -12.66 -26.20 8.21
CA PRO A 47 -11.29 -26.02 8.68
C PRO A 47 -10.38 -27.17 8.26
N ASP A 48 -9.20 -26.82 7.77
CA ASP A 48 -8.15 -27.75 7.39
C ASP A 48 -6.83 -27.38 8.08
N ILE A 49 -5.82 -28.22 7.93
CA ILE A 49 -4.45 -27.89 8.33
C ILE A 49 -3.78 -27.05 7.25
N ASP A 50 -2.95 -26.09 7.67
CA ASP A 50 -2.11 -25.25 6.81
C ASP A 50 -2.88 -24.46 5.74
N GLU A 51 -4.09 -23.98 6.06
CA GLU A 51 -4.90 -23.11 5.18
C GLU A 51 -4.23 -21.76 4.87
N ILE A 52 -3.35 -21.31 5.76
CA ILE A 52 -2.48 -20.14 5.60
C ILE A 52 -1.03 -20.64 5.60
N THR A 53 -0.45 -20.71 4.41
CA THR A 53 0.94 -21.15 4.17
C THR A 53 1.92 -20.00 4.02
N GLU A 54 1.42 -18.78 3.77
CA GLU A 54 2.22 -17.58 3.66
C GLU A 54 1.48 -16.38 4.27
N THR A 55 2.23 -15.50 4.94
CA THR A 55 1.75 -14.17 5.34
C THR A 55 2.74 -13.09 4.92
N GLN A 56 2.24 -11.88 4.69
CA GLN A 56 3.07 -10.74 4.30
C GLN A 56 3.10 -9.71 5.41
N GLU A 57 4.28 -9.31 5.87
CA GLU A 57 4.46 -8.32 6.93
C GLU A 57 5.24 -7.10 6.43
N PHE A 58 4.62 -5.93 6.56
CA PHE A 58 5.22 -4.64 6.24
C PHE A 58 5.78 -3.97 7.49
N TRP A 59 7.08 -3.68 7.48
CA TRP A 59 7.81 -3.08 8.58
C TRP A 59 7.91 -1.58 8.38
N THR A 60 7.13 -0.84 9.16
CA THR A 60 6.91 0.60 8.92
C THR A 60 8.18 1.44 9.09
N LYS A 61 9.02 1.09 10.07
CA LYS A 61 10.28 1.78 10.39
C LYS A 61 11.32 1.68 9.27
N TYR A 62 11.41 0.52 8.63
CA TYR A 62 12.42 0.24 7.60
C TYR A 62 11.87 0.37 6.17
N ASN A 63 10.55 0.53 6.03
CA ASN A 63 9.86 0.55 4.74
C ASN A 63 10.18 -0.69 3.88
N ILE A 64 10.20 -1.86 4.52
CA ILE A 64 10.42 -3.15 3.87
C ILE A 64 9.20 -4.05 4.06
N THR A 65 9.03 -4.99 3.14
CA THR A 65 8.02 -6.05 3.25
C THR A 65 8.72 -7.38 3.24
N ILE A 66 8.37 -8.24 4.20
CA ILE A 66 8.85 -9.62 4.28
C ILE A 66 7.67 -10.58 4.12
N ASN A 67 7.96 -11.80 3.66
CA ASN A 67 6.97 -12.87 3.57
C ASN A 67 7.40 -14.03 4.46
N TYR A 68 6.53 -14.44 5.36
CA TYR A 68 6.72 -15.64 6.18
C TYR A 68 6.10 -16.84 5.47
N ILE A 69 6.82 -17.95 5.42
CA ILE A 69 6.28 -19.28 5.20
C ILE A 69 5.77 -19.80 6.55
N THR A 70 4.48 -20.10 6.63
CA THR A 70 3.79 -20.40 7.88
C THR A 70 3.16 -21.79 7.89
N ALA A 71 2.99 -22.34 9.09
CA ALA A 71 2.05 -23.44 9.33
C ALA A 71 0.84 -22.88 10.07
N SER A 72 -0.35 -23.43 9.84
CA SER A 72 -1.56 -22.90 10.46
C SER A 72 -2.62 -23.95 10.77
N THR A 73 -3.52 -23.60 11.69
CA THR A 73 -4.69 -24.41 12.00
C THR A 73 -5.87 -23.50 12.23
N ARG A 74 -7.07 -23.97 11.90
CA ARG A 74 -8.32 -23.28 12.21
C ARG A 74 -9.28 -24.18 12.97
N LYS A 75 -10.03 -23.58 13.89
CA LYS A 75 -11.10 -24.25 14.64
C LYS A 75 -12.32 -23.34 14.71
N ILE A 76 -13.50 -23.91 14.49
CA ILE A 76 -14.77 -23.20 14.72
C ILE A 76 -15.17 -23.44 16.18
N ARG A 77 -15.31 -22.36 16.95
CA ARG A 77 -15.72 -22.42 18.36
C ARG A 77 -17.23 -22.62 18.49
N LYS A 78 -17.69 -22.95 19.71
CA LYS A 78 -19.12 -23.17 20.00
C LYS A 78 -20.02 -21.97 19.68
N ASN A 79 -19.49 -20.76 19.77
CA ASN A 79 -20.18 -19.51 19.43
C ASN A 79 -20.03 -19.13 17.95
N CYS A 80 -19.61 -20.06 17.09
CA CYS A 80 -19.37 -19.85 15.66
C CYS A 80 -18.22 -18.90 15.30
N SER A 81 -17.41 -18.44 16.26
CA SER A 81 -16.20 -17.68 15.93
C SER A 81 -15.11 -18.61 15.39
N HIS A 82 -14.34 -18.15 14.41
CA HIS A 82 -13.18 -18.88 13.92
C HIS A 82 -11.95 -18.51 14.76
N GLU A 83 -11.30 -19.51 15.34
CA GLU A 83 -9.98 -19.37 15.95
C GLU A 83 -8.94 -19.92 14.98
N ILE A 84 -8.03 -19.05 14.56
CA ILE A 84 -6.92 -19.39 13.69
C ILE A 84 -5.64 -19.27 14.51
N ARG A 85 -4.75 -20.25 14.37
CA ARG A 85 -3.39 -20.17 14.89
C ARG A 85 -2.42 -20.30 13.74
N ILE A 86 -1.46 -19.39 13.67
CA ILE A 86 -0.38 -19.38 12.67
C ILE A 86 0.94 -19.49 13.42
N ILE A 87 1.86 -20.29 12.88
CA ILE A 87 3.18 -20.56 13.45
C ILE A 87 4.24 -20.00 12.49
N TYR A 88 5.17 -19.25 13.08
CA TYR A 88 6.26 -18.55 12.40
C TYR A 88 7.56 -19.10 12.97
N SER A 89 8.19 -20.01 12.25
CA SER A 89 9.43 -20.67 12.69
C SER A 89 10.61 -20.23 11.84
N LYS A 90 11.77 -20.11 12.49
CA LYS A 90 13.04 -19.82 11.84
C LYS A 90 13.40 -20.89 10.81
N ASP A 91 13.13 -22.16 11.13
CA ASP A 91 13.46 -23.32 10.29
C ASP A 91 12.72 -23.30 8.95
N ASN A 92 11.46 -22.82 8.93
CA ASN A 92 10.69 -22.68 7.70
C ASN A 92 11.07 -21.43 6.90
N ASN A 93 11.84 -20.51 7.50
CA ASN A 93 12.11 -19.19 6.95
C ASN A 93 13.60 -18.84 6.90
N PRO A 94 14.47 -19.71 6.35
CA PRO A 94 15.90 -19.42 6.28
C PRO A 94 16.22 -18.20 5.40
N HIS A 95 15.34 -17.87 4.44
CA HIS A 95 15.47 -16.68 3.58
C HIS A 95 15.37 -15.36 4.34
N LEU A 96 14.73 -15.36 5.52
CA LEU A 96 14.58 -14.18 6.35
C LEU A 96 15.83 -13.90 7.22
N LEU A 97 16.86 -14.74 7.16
CA LEU A 97 18.07 -14.63 7.98
C LEU A 97 19.24 -13.92 7.28
N SER A 98 18.98 -13.20 6.19
CA SER A 98 20.01 -12.46 5.46
C SER A 98 20.36 -11.14 6.15
N GLU A 99 21.60 -10.66 5.98
CA GLU A 99 22.06 -9.35 6.51
C GLU A 99 21.25 -8.15 5.97
N ALA A 100 20.49 -8.34 4.88
CA ALA A 100 19.63 -7.32 4.31
C ALA A 100 18.30 -7.12 5.07
N ILE A 101 18.00 -7.98 6.04
CA ILE A 101 16.75 -7.95 6.81
C ILE A 101 17.09 -7.62 8.28
N PRO A 102 16.34 -6.71 8.94
CA PRO A 102 16.60 -6.34 10.33
C PRO A 102 16.59 -7.55 11.28
N GLU A 103 17.48 -7.54 12.28
CA GLU A 103 17.64 -8.64 13.25
C GLU A 103 16.44 -8.84 14.20
N ASP A 104 15.49 -7.92 14.23
CA ASP A 104 14.35 -7.93 15.17
C ASP A 104 13.20 -8.86 14.75
N ILE A 105 13.43 -9.83 13.85
CA ILE A 105 12.38 -10.76 13.39
C ILE A 105 11.87 -11.59 14.57
N ALA A 106 10.56 -11.55 14.79
CA ALA A 106 9.90 -12.30 15.83
C ALA A 106 9.50 -13.70 15.33
N TRP A 107 9.86 -14.73 16.09
CA TRP A 107 9.45 -16.11 15.86
C TRP A 107 8.49 -16.57 16.95
N GLY A 108 7.45 -17.31 16.59
CA GLY A 108 6.43 -17.71 17.54
C GLY A 108 5.10 -18.07 16.87
N SER A 109 4.00 -17.61 17.46
CA SER A 109 2.67 -17.87 16.95
C SER A 109 1.71 -16.70 17.13
N SER A 110 0.85 -16.52 16.14
CA SER A 110 -0.30 -15.63 16.24
C SER A 110 -1.56 -16.44 16.48
N LYS A 111 -2.48 -15.87 17.26
CA LYS A 111 -3.84 -16.37 17.46
C LYS A 111 -4.83 -15.30 17.03
N ILE A 112 -5.66 -15.61 16.04
CA ILE A 112 -6.65 -14.71 15.48
C ILE A 112 -8.04 -15.26 15.78
N ILE A 113 -8.94 -14.39 16.22
CA ILE A 113 -10.34 -14.73 16.53
C ILE A 113 -11.22 -13.86 15.64
N ILE A 114 -11.89 -14.48 14.68
CA ILE A 114 -12.87 -13.82 13.80
C ILE A 114 -14.26 -14.09 14.36
N ARG A 115 -15.03 -13.03 14.61
CA ARG A 115 -16.40 -13.16 15.13
C ARG A 115 -17.34 -13.70 14.04
N PRO A 116 -18.50 -14.29 14.42
CA PRO A 116 -19.46 -14.85 13.46
C PRO A 116 -20.05 -13.85 12.47
N ASP A 117 -19.88 -12.55 12.73
CA ASP A 117 -20.32 -11.48 11.84
C ASP A 117 -19.39 -11.27 10.64
N PHE A 118 -18.20 -11.88 10.65
CA PHE A 118 -17.12 -11.71 9.65
C PHE A 118 -16.76 -10.24 9.40
N LYS A 119 -16.99 -9.38 10.40
CA LYS A 119 -16.71 -7.94 10.36
C LYS A 119 -15.72 -7.53 11.42
N THR A 120 -15.62 -8.31 12.50
CA THR A 120 -14.72 -8.01 13.61
C THR A 120 -13.79 -9.17 13.89
N ALA A 121 -12.52 -8.83 14.14
CA ALA A 121 -11.51 -9.79 14.50
C ALA A 121 -10.56 -9.21 15.55
N GLU A 122 -9.90 -10.10 16.30
CA GLU A 122 -8.83 -9.74 17.22
C GLU A 122 -7.65 -10.68 17.01
N ALA A 123 -6.44 -10.17 17.14
CA ALA A 123 -5.22 -10.95 16.99
C ALA A 123 -4.34 -10.81 18.24
N PHE A 124 -3.60 -11.87 18.56
CA PHE A 124 -2.70 -11.96 19.70
C PHE A 124 -1.40 -12.62 19.27
N TRP A 125 -0.28 -12.09 19.73
CA TRP A 125 1.05 -12.62 19.45
C TRP A 125 1.66 -13.31 20.67
N ARG A 126 2.41 -14.40 20.42
CA ARG A 126 3.22 -15.09 21.41
C ARG A 126 4.52 -15.60 20.79
N GLU A 127 5.64 -15.03 21.22
CA GLU A 127 6.99 -15.45 20.85
C GLU A 127 7.39 -16.76 21.54
N ASP A 128 8.24 -17.53 20.85
CA ASP A 128 8.84 -18.76 21.35
C ASP A 128 10.21 -18.50 22.03
N VAL A 129 10.26 -17.48 22.89
CA VAL A 129 11.46 -17.10 23.65
C VAL A 129 11.14 -16.87 25.12
N ARG A 130 12.16 -17.00 26.00
CA ARG A 130 11.98 -16.90 27.46
C ARG A 130 11.54 -15.51 27.94
N ASN A 131 12.06 -14.44 27.32
CA ASN A 131 11.78 -13.05 27.67
C ASN A 131 11.20 -12.33 26.46
N PRO A 132 9.90 -12.49 26.19
CA PRO A 132 9.28 -11.98 24.98
C PRO A 132 9.16 -10.46 25.02
N LYS A 133 9.47 -9.80 23.90
CA LYS A 133 9.34 -8.34 23.73
C LYS A 133 7.97 -7.96 23.18
N HIS A 134 7.40 -8.80 22.31
CA HIS A 134 6.26 -8.42 21.47
C HIS A 134 4.95 -9.13 21.83
N ASN A 135 4.90 -9.91 22.91
CA ASN A 135 3.70 -10.65 23.30
C ASN A 135 2.55 -9.71 23.66
N GLY A 136 1.34 -10.05 23.21
CA GLY A 136 0.16 -9.28 23.58
C GLY A 136 -0.92 -9.29 22.51
N LYS A 137 -1.89 -8.39 22.67
CA LYS A 137 -2.93 -8.13 21.67
C LYS A 137 -2.38 -7.21 20.59
N ALA A 138 -2.73 -7.45 19.34
CA ALA A 138 -2.51 -6.51 18.25
C ALA A 138 -3.22 -5.17 18.52
N ASP A 139 -2.66 -4.07 18.02
CA ASP A 139 -3.31 -2.74 18.09
C ASP A 139 -4.65 -2.74 17.35
N SER A 140 -4.73 -3.48 16.25
CA SER A 140 -5.98 -3.71 15.52
C SER A 140 -5.91 -4.96 14.64
N CYS A 141 -7.05 -5.59 14.39
CA CYS A 141 -7.21 -6.67 13.42
C CYS A 141 -8.49 -6.41 12.63
N SER A 142 -8.33 -6.01 11.36
CA SER A 142 -9.46 -5.77 10.46
C SER A 142 -9.66 -6.98 9.55
N ILE A 143 -10.90 -7.27 9.21
CA ILE A 143 -11.27 -8.31 8.24
C ILE A 143 -12.14 -7.69 7.14
N TYR A 144 -11.82 -8.01 5.89
CA TYR A 144 -12.55 -7.55 4.72
C TYR A 144 -12.87 -8.77 3.85
N SER A 145 -14.07 -8.85 3.29
CA SER A 145 -14.28 -9.78 2.18
C SER A 145 -13.42 -9.36 1.00
N LYS A 146 -13.00 -10.31 0.16
CA LYS A 146 -12.26 -10.01 -1.07
C LYS A 146 -12.92 -8.93 -1.92
N GLN A 147 -14.23 -9.06 -2.12
CA GLN A 147 -15.01 -8.08 -2.84
C GLN A 147 -14.89 -6.67 -2.23
N LEU A 148 -15.08 -6.53 -0.91
CA LEU A 148 -14.99 -5.24 -0.24
C LEU A 148 -13.59 -4.64 -0.34
N PHE A 149 -12.55 -5.46 -0.19
CA PHE A 149 -11.17 -5.01 -0.32
C PHE A 149 -10.89 -4.44 -1.73
N GLU A 150 -11.27 -5.18 -2.77
CA GLU A 150 -11.13 -4.72 -4.16
C GLU A 150 -11.93 -3.45 -4.45
N GLU A 151 -13.13 -3.30 -3.88
CA GLU A 151 -13.94 -2.08 -3.99
C GLU A 151 -13.25 -0.88 -3.32
N MET A 152 -12.68 -1.08 -2.12
CA MET A 152 -11.93 -0.03 -1.41
C MET A 152 -10.68 0.40 -2.19
N GLU A 153 -9.96 -0.55 -2.77
CA GLU A 153 -8.79 -0.27 -3.61
C GLU A 153 -9.17 0.55 -4.85
N ARG A 154 -10.22 0.13 -5.57
CA ARG A 154 -10.75 0.87 -6.73
C ARG A 154 -11.14 2.30 -6.37
N GLU A 155 -11.83 2.48 -5.23
CA GLU A 155 -12.23 3.80 -4.75
C GLU A 155 -11.03 4.66 -4.34
N ALA A 156 -10.00 4.09 -3.70
CA ALA A 156 -8.77 4.79 -3.35
C ALA A 156 -8.03 5.29 -4.61
N ILE A 157 -7.87 4.43 -5.61
CA ILE A 157 -7.27 4.78 -6.91
C ILE A 157 -8.09 5.88 -7.61
N SER A 158 -9.42 5.74 -7.63
CA SER A 158 -10.34 6.72 -8.21
C SER A 158 -10.20 8.10 -7.53
N ARG A 159 -10.13 8.14 -6.20
CA ARG A 159 -9.92 9.38 -5.43
C ARG A 159 -8.58 10.03 -5.73
N LEU A 160 -7.51 9.26 -5.84
CA LEU A 160 -6.18 9.78 -6.21
C LEU A 160 -6.20 10.39 -7.61
N LYS A 161 -6.77 9.69 -8.59
CA LYS A 161 -6.95 10.22 -9.96
C LYS A 161 -7.78 11.50 -9.96
N ARG A 162 -8.87 11.56 -9.19
CA ARG A 162 -9.69 12.78 -9.06
C ARG A 162 -8.87 13.94 -8.48
N LYS A 163 -8.08 13.73 -7.43
CA LYS A 163 -7.23 14.78 -6.85
C LYS A 163 -6.18 15.30 -7.84
N GLN A 164 -5.52 14.42 -8.58
CA GLN A 164 -4.59 14.82 -9.63
C GLN A 164 -5.29 15.61 -10.76
N ASN A 165 -6.49 15.19 -11.16
CA ASN A 165 -7.29 15.90 -12.15
C ASN A 165 -7.73 17.28 -11.66
N GLU A 166 -8.14 17.43 -10.40
CA GLU A 166 -8.51 18.74 -9.84
C GLU A 166 -7.31 19.68 -9.75
N PHE A 167 -6.14 19.19 -9.31
CA PHE A 167 -4.90 19.97 -9.34
C PHE A 167 -4.56 20.42 -10.75
N ARG A 168 -4.65 19.50 -11.72
CA ARG A 168 -4.44 19.80 -13.14
C ARG A 168 -5.42 20.84 -13.67
N LYS A 169 -6.71 20.72 -13.40
CA LYS A 169 -7.73 21.71 -13.81
C LYS A 169 -7.42 23.09 -13.24
N LEU A 170 -7.02 23.14 -11.97
CA LEU A 170 -6.65 24.37 -11.29
C LEU A 170 -5.38 25.01 -11.90
N LEU A 171 -4.41 24.19 -12.32
CA LEU A 171 -3.26 24.69 -13.06
C LEU A 171 -3.62 25.12 -14.49
N LEU A 172 -4.52 24.43 -15.19
CA LEU A 172 -5.01 24.84 -16.51
C LEU A 172 -5.82 26.14 -16.49
N SER A 173 -6.47 26.47 -15.37
CA SER A 173 -7.11 27.78 -15.19
C SER A 173 -6.11 28.89 -14.85
N THR A 174 -4.95 28.54 -14.28
CA THR A 174 -3.88 29.48 -13.91
C THR A 174 -2.90 29.72 -15.07
N TYR A 175 -2.50 28.65 -15.75
CA TYR A 175 -1.52 28.59 -16.83
C TYR A 175 -2.20 28.01 -18.09
N LYS A 176 -1.93 28.60 -19.26
CA LYS A 176 -2.53 28.14 -20.53
C LYS A 176 -1.69 27.12 -21.31
N CYS A 177 -0.41 26.98 -20.96
CA CYS A 177 0.54 26.20 -21.72
C CYS A 177 1.69 25.71 -20.82
N CYS A 178 2.53 24.84 -21.36
CA CYS A 178 3.81 24.47 -20.78
C CYS A 178 4.65 25.73 -20.50
N VAL A 179 5.09 25.92 -19.25
CA VAL A 179 5.84 27.14 -18.84
C VAL A 179 7.24 27.22 -19.44
N ILE A 180 7.75 26.13 -20.00
CA ILE A 180 9.06 26.05 -20.66
C ILE A 180 8.93 26.22 -22.18
N THR A 181 8.06 25.43 -22.83
CA THR A 181 8.01 25.35 -24.29
C THR A 181 6.87 26.13 -24.92
N GLY A 182 5.91 26.59 -24.13
CA GLY A 182 4.67 27.19 -24.65
C GLY A 182 3.69 26.19 -25.28
N GLU A 183 3.93 24.88 -25.17
CA GLU A 183 3.01 23.85 -25.69
C GLU A 183 1.61 24.00 -25.09
N THR A 184 0.59 24.09 -25.94
CA THR A 184 -0.80 24.33 -25.54
C THR A 184 -1.69 23.09 -25.63
N THR A 185 -1.24 22.02 -26.29
CA THR A 185 -2.01 20.78 -26.47
C THR A 185 -2.23 20.14 -25.10
N PRO A 186 -3.47 20.09 -24.58
CA PRO A 186 -3.73 19.58 -23.24
C PRO A 186 -3.18 18.16 -23.06
N GLU A 187 -3.32 17.30 -24.05
CA GLU A 187 -2.87 15.90 -24.02
C GLU A 187 -1.34 15.76 -23.91
N ALA A 188 -0.56 16.79 -24.29
CA ALA A 188 0.90 16.78 -24.24
C ALA A 188 1.47 17.41 -22.96
N ILE A 189 0.64 18.07 -22.14
CA ILE A 189 1.06 18.76 -20.92
C ILE A 189 0.53 18.07 -19.68
N GLU A 190 1.26 18.15 -18.57
CA GLU A 190 0.97 17.59 -17.26
C GLU A 190 1.14 18.66 -16.16
N ALA A 191 0.44 18.46 -15.03
CA ALA A 191 0.61 19.28 -13.84
C ALA A 191 1.75 18.73 -13.01
N ALA A 192 2.84 19.51 -12.91
CA ALA A 192 4.03 19.13 -12.18
C ALA A 192 4.10 19.88 -10.84
N HIS A 193 4.38 19.15 -9.77
CA HIS A 193 4.65 19.77 -8.47
C HIS A 193 6.05 20.37 -8.43
N VAL A 194 6.15 21.61 -7.99
CA VAL A 194 7.42 22.29 -7.75
C VAL A 194 8.08 21.74 -6.50
N TYR A 195 7.35 21.59 -5.40
CA TYR A 195 7.79 20.84 -4.22
C TYR A 195 7.04 19.52 -4.14
N GLU A 196 7.80 18.43 -4.12
CA GLU A 196 7.28 17.06 -4.26
C GLU A 196 6.21 16.74 -3.21
N LYS A 197 5.14 16.07 -3.65
CA LYS A 197 4.02 15.67 -2.78
C LYS A 197 4.48 14.85 -1.57
N LYS A 198 5.41 13.91 -1.77
CA LYS A 198 5.97 13.05 -0.72
C LYS A 198 6.77 13.81 0.35
N MET A 199 7.21 15.03 0.05
CA MET A 199 7.93 15.89 0.97
C MET A 199 7.02 16.92 1.66
N GLY A 200 5.70 16.87 1.43
CA GLY A 200 4.73 17.81 2.00
C GLY A 200 4.24 18.91 1.04
N GLY A 201 4.46 18.75 -0.26
CA GLY A 201 3.88 19.62 -1.28
C GLY A 201 2.34 19.67 -1.24
N ASN A 202 1.77 20.88 -1.33
CA ASN A 202 0.32 21.07 -1.44
C ASN A 202 -0.15 20.96 -2.91
N ASP A 203 -1.47 20.83 -3.12
CA ASP A 203 -2.09 20.84 -4.45
C ASP A 203 -2.68 22.23 -4.77
N LEU A 204 -1.88 23.28 -4.60
CA LEU A 204 -2.26 24.66 -4.90
C LEU A 204 -1.44 25.23 -6.06
N PRO A 205 -1.92 26.28 -6.75
CA PRO A 205 -1.21 26.87 -7.91
C PRO A 205 0.20 27.34 -7.58
N ASN A 206 0.44 27.78 -6.35
CA ASN A 206 1.75 28.20 -5.89
C ASN A 206 2.78 27.07 -5.77
N ASN A 207 2.36 25.81 -5.91
CA ASN A 207 3.21 24.64 -5.90
C ASN A 207 3.16 23.86 -7.22
N GLY A 208 2.60 24.45 -8.28
CA GLY A 208 2.37 23.75 -9.53
C GLY A 208 2.78 24.56 -10.74
N ILE A 209 3.23 23.86 -11.79
CA ILE A 209 3.44 24.39 -13.13
C ILE A 209 2.94 23.38 -14.16
N LEU A 210 2.59 23.86 -15.36
CA LEU A 210 2.32 22.98 -16.49
C LEU A 210 3.62 22.72 -17.25
N LEU A 211 3.93 21.45 -17.50
CA LEU A 211 5.08 21.02 -18.27
C LEU A 211 4.65 20.01 -19.34
N ARG A 212 5.37 19.97 -20.47
CA ARG A 212 5.24 18.85 -21.41
C ARG A 212 5.57 17.53 -20.70
N THR A 213 4.90 16.42 -21.02
CA THR A 213 5.03 15.14 -20.29
C THR A 213 6.48 14.65 -20.18
N ASP A 214 7.29 14.82 -21.22
CA ASP A 214 8.71 14.50 -21.18
C ASP A 214 9.50 15.42 -20.24
N LEU A 215 9.27 16.73 -20.27
CA LEU A 215 9.89 17.69 -19.38
C LEU A 215 9.46 17.48 -17.92
N HIS A 216 8.22 17.11 -17.67
CA HIS A 216 7.75 16.74 -16.34
C HIS A 216 8.56 15.56 -15.79
N ARG A 217 8.69 14.48 -16.57
CA ARG A 217 9.49 13.31 -16.20
C ARG A 217 10.96 13.67 -15.93
N LEU A 218 11.55 14.53 -16.76
CA LEU A 218 12.93 15.01 -16.57
C LEU A 218 13.07 15.89 -15.32
N TYR A 219 12.06 16.71 -15.00
CA TYR A 219 12.04 17.57 -13.82
C TYR A 219 11.95 16.75 -12.52
N ASP A 220 11.11 15.73 -12.51
CA ASP A 220 10.94 14.82 -11.37
C ASP A 220 12.16 13.91 -11.18
N ALA A 221 12.81 13.52 -12.28
CA ALA A 221 14.09 12.81 -12.24
C ALA A 221 15.28 13.71 -11.86
N ARG A 222 15.05 15.02 -11.58
CA ARG A 222 16.09 16.02 -11.25
C ARG A 222 17.17 16.16 -12.33
N LEU A 223 16.81 15.92 -13.59
CA LEU A 223 17.70 16.09 -14.73
C LEU A 223 17.80 17.55 -15.18
N PHE A 224 16.93 18.42 -14.69
CA PHE A 224 17.13 19.87 -14.71
C PHE A 224 16.44 20.53 -13.52
N ARG A 225 16.83 21.78 -13.24
CA ARG A 225 16.20 22.63 -12.22
C ARG A 225 15.81 23.99 -12.77
N ILE A 226 14.74 24.56 -12.21
CA ILE A 226 14.31 25.94 -12.43
C ILE A 226 14.92 26.78 -11.31
N ASN A 227 15.67 27.83 -11.65
CA ASN A 227 16.27 28.74 -10.69
C ASN A 227 15.30 29.89 -10.36
N ASN A 228 15.51 30.57 -9.23
CA ASN A 228 14.66 31.68 -8.77
C ASN A 228 14.61 32.89 -9.70
N ASN A 229 15.51 32.99 -10.68
CA ASN A 229 15.49 34.03 -11.71
C ASN A 229 14.79 33.58 -13.01
N GLY A 230 14.14 32.41 -13.02
CA GLY A 230 13.48 31.84 -14.20
C GLY A 230 14.39 31.14 -15.20
N SER A 231 15.71 31.14 -14.98
CA SER A 231 16.66 30.37 -15.80
C SER A 231 16.59 28.88 -15.46
N ILE A 232 16.98 28.04 -16.42
CA ILE A 232 17.00 26.59 -16.26
C ILE A 232 18.44 26.08 -16.27
N THR A 233 18.79 25.25 -15.28
CA THR A 233 20.06 24.53 -15.25
C THR A 233 19.84 23.06 -15.58
N ALA A 234 20.41 22.62 -16.70
CA ALA A 234 20.35 21.23 -17.16
C ALA A 234 21.50 20.40 -16.57
N ASN A 235 21.22 19.15 -16.21
CA ASN A 235 22.23 18.17 -15.83
C ASN A 235 23.10 17.79 -17.05
N LYS A 236 24.37 17.45 -16.81
CA LYS A 236 25.33 16.98 -17.83
C LYS A 236 24.87 15.71 -18.55
N GLU A 237 24.03 14.89 -17.93
CA GLU A 237 23.54 13.62 -18.49
C GLU A 237 22.44 13.80 -19.55
N LEU A 238 21.80 14.97 -19.63
CA LEU A 238 20.79 15.24 -20.66
C LEU A 238 21.40 15.24 -22.06
N SER A 239 20.61 14.81 -23.04
CA SER A 239 20.99 14.91 -24.45
C SER A 239 21.19 16.37 -24.87
N THR A 240 21.93 16.57 -25.96
CA THR A 240 22.19 17.89 -26.54
C THR A 240 20.90 18.61 -26.92
N GLU A 241 19.89 17.87 -27.35
CA GLU A 241 18.59 18.32 -27.82
C GLU A 241 17.78 18.90 -26.66
N TYR A 242 17.69 18.18 -25.54
CA TYR A 242 17.04 18.71 -24.32
C TYR A 242 17.79 19.90 -23.76
N LYS A 243 19.13 19.85 -23.72
CA LYS A 243 19.94 20.99 -23.27
C LYS A 243 19.69 22.24 -24.12
N LYS A 244 19.60 22.11 -25.44
CA LYS A 244 19.26 23.22 -26.35
C LYS A 244 17.87 23.76 -26.06
N LEU A 245 16.87 22.89 -25.94
CA LEU A 245 15.48 23.26 -25.63
C LEU A 245 15.37 24.03 -24.30
N LEU A 246 16.03 23.55 -23.25
CA LEU A 246 16.00 24.18 -21.93
C LEU A 246 16.77 25.50 -21.90
N LYS A 247 17.89 25.60 -22.62
CA LYS A 247 18.73 26.81 -22.65
C LYS A 247 18.05 27.99 -23.35
N SER A 248 17.21 27.73 -24.35
CA SER A 248 16.46 28.78 -25.05
C SER A 248 15.23 29.28 -24.28
N SER A 249 14.89 28.63 -23.16
CA SER A 249 13.65 28.88 -22.43
C SER A 249 13.91 29.75 -21.20
N VAL A 250 13.10 30.79 -21.02
CA VAL A 250 13.06 31.61 -19.79
C VAL A 250 11.64 31.59 -19.28
N ILE A 251 11.45 31.15 -18.04
CA ILE A 251 10.14 31.12 -17.40
C ILE A 251 9.76 32.54 -16.99
N SER A 252 8.50 32.93 -17.21
CA SER A 252 8.05 34.29 -16.94
C SER A 252 8.17 34.64 -15.45
N ALA A 253 8.48 35.92 -15.16
CA ALA A 253 8.62 36.41 -13.80
C ALA A 253 7.35 36.19 -12.95
N GLU A 254 6.16 36.23 -13.57
CA GLU A 254 4.89 35.96 -12.91
C GLU A 254 4.77 34.50 -12.44
N VAL A 255 5.13 33.55 -13.31
CA VAL A 255 5.17 32.13 -12.93
C VAL A 255 6.14 31.93 -11.77
N ILE A 256 7.34 32.52 -11.85
CA ILE A 256 8.36 32.41 -10.80
C ILE A 256 7.86 32.99 -9.48
N LYS A 257 7.28 34.18 -9.48
CA LYS A 257 6.69 34.80 -8.29
C LYS A 257 5.62 33.90 -7.65
N ASN A 258 4.82 33.23 -8.46
CA ASN A 258 3.78 32.33 -7.97
C ASN A 258 4.36 31.09 -7.26
N ILE A 259 5.52 30.59 -7.68
CA ILE A 259 6.09 29.33 -7.18
C ILE A 259 7.35 29.48 -6.33
N GLU A 260 7.87 30.70 -6.15
CA GLU A 260 9.16 30.99 -5.51
C GLU A 260 9.31 30.31 -4.14
N ALA A 261 8.28 30.40 -3.29
CA ALA A 261 8.29 29.81 -1.96
C ALA A 261 8.43 28.28 -1.96
N ASN A 262 7.99 27.60 -3.03
CA ASN A 262 8.12 26.16 -3.20
C ASN A 262 9.38 25.77 -3.99
N LEU A 263 9.85 26.63 -4.91
CA LEU A 263 11.15 26.45 -5.57
C LEU A 263 12.29 26.41 -4.56
N LEU A 264 12.28 27.32 -3.58
CA LEU A 264 13.28 27.36 -2.50
C LEU A 264 13.32 26.07 -1.66
N LYS A 265 12.23 25.30 -1.62
CA LYS A 265 12.14 24.03 -0.89
C LYS A 265 12.57 22.82 -1.72
N ARG A 266 12.68 22.94 -3.05
CA ARG A 266 12.93 21.78 -3.94
C ARG A 266 14.36 21.24 -3.85
N GLY A 267 15.34 22.03 -3.40
CA GLY A 267 16.74 21.59 -3.23
C GLY A 267 17.39 21.18 -4.54
#